data_AF-A0A7W8XU68-F1
#
_entry.id   AF-A0A7W8XU68-F1
#
_cell.length_a   1.000
_cell.length_b   1.000
_cell.length_c   1.000
_cell.angle_alpha   90.00
_cell.angle_beta   90.00
_cell.angle_gamma   90.00
#
_symmetry.space_group_name_H-M   'P 1'
#
loop_
_entity.id
_entity.type
_entity.pdbx_description
1 polymer ?
#
loop_
_entity_poly.entity_id
_entity_poly.type
_entity_poly.pdbx_seq_one_letter_code
_entity_poly.pdbx_strand_id
1 'polypeptide(L)' 'MLDQIRPRGLANALTVAANDLITSGTYGKILDHWHLSEEALPKSETNPPGLPKY' A
#
# COMPACT_ATOMS: atom_id res chain seq x y z
N MET A 1 -0.09 17.39 -19.11
CA MET A 1 0.41 16.01 -19.35
C MET A 1 1.66 15.66 -18.52
N LEU A 2 2.42 16.61 -17.98
CA LEU A 2 3.64 16.34 -17.17
C LEU A 2 3.39 16.24 -15.64
N ASP A 3 2.14 16.27 -15.19
CA ASP A 3 1.80 16.45 -13.78
C ASP A 3 1.75 15.15 -12.96
N GLN A 4 1.97 13.99 -13.61
CA GLN A 4 1.96 12.66 -12.98
C GLN A 4 3.25 12.31 -12.23
N ILE A 5 4.35 13.06 -12.42
CA ILE A 5 5.66 12.78 -11.77
C ILE A 5 5.92 13.74 -10.58
N ARG A 6 4.85 14.18 -9.91
CA ARG A 6 4.98 14.87 -8.60
C ARG A 6 4.88 13.83 -7.48
N PRO A 7 5.38 14.09 -6.26
CA PRO A 7 5.36 13.13 -5.14
C PRO A 7 3.99 12.47 -4.88
N ARG A 8 2.90 13.22 -5.13
CA ARG A 8 1.52 12.72 -5.05
C ARG A 8 1.18 11.67 -6.12
N GLY A 9 1.74 11.78 -7.33
CA GLY A 9 1.54 10.81 -8.41
C GLY A 9 2.23 9.48 -8.12
N LEU A 10 3.45 9.52 -7.57
CA LEU A 10 4.17 8.32 -7.14
C LEU A 10 3.44 7.61 -5.98
N ALA A 11 2.97 8.34 -4.98
CA ALA A 11 2.22 7.77 -3.87
C ALA A 11 0.94 7.05 -4.33
N ASN A 12 0.22 7.64 -5.29
CA ASN A 12 -0.96 7.01 -5.88
C ASN A 12 -0.61 5.73 -6.63
N ALA A 13 0.45 5.73 -7.44
CA ALA A 13 0.89 4.54 -8.18
C ALA A 13 1.30 3.40 -7.23
N LEU A 14 2.00 3.73 -6.14
CA LEU A 14 2.36 2.74 -5.11
C LEU A 14 1.13 2.18 -4.40
N THR A 15 0.13 3.03 -4.11
CA THR A 15 -1.13 2.58 -3.50
C THR A 15 -1.87 1.60 -4.40
N VAL A 16 -1.95 1.87 -5.70
CA VAL A 16 -2.58 0.96 -6.68
C VAL A 16 -1.83 -0.37 -6.70
N ALA A 17 -0.52 -0.34 -6.92
CA ALA A 17 0.30 -1.56 -7.00
C ALA A 17 0.23 -2.41 -5.72
N ALA A 18 0.23 -1.78 -4.54
CA ALA A 18 0.09 -2.49 -3.27
C ALA A 18 -1.26 -3.20 -3.15
N ASN A 19 -2.36 -2.54 -3.53
CA ASN A 19 -3.69 -3.14 -3.47
C ASN A 19 -3.89 -4.25 -4.52
N ASP A 20 -3.19 -4.19 -5.66
CA ASP A 20 -3.18 -5.31 -6.63
C ASP A 20 -2.47 -6.54 -6.06
N LEU A 21 -1.37 -6.35 -5.30
CA LEU A 21 -0.69 -7.44 -4.59
C LEU A 21 -1.56 -8.03 -3.48
N ILE A 22 -2.33 -7.20 -2.77
CA ILE A 22 -3.32 -7.65 -1.77
C ILE A 22 -4.41 -8.48 -2.45
N THR A 23 -5.03 -7.95 -3.49
CA THR A 23 -6.17 -8.58 -4.19
C THR A 23 -5.76 -9.90 -4.85
N SER A 24 -4.56 -9.98 -5.42
CA SER A 24 -4.03 -11.21 -6.02
C SER A 24 -3.60 -12.27 -4.99
N GLY A 25 -3.55 -11.94 -3.69
CA GLY A 25 -3.04 -12.79 -2.64
C GLY A 25 -1.50 -12.91 -2.60
N THR A 26 -0.79 -12.21 -3.49
CA THR A 26 0.68 -12.19 -3.52
C THR A 26 1.25 -11.55 -2.27
N TYR A 27 0.63 -10.48 -1.78
CA TYR A 27 0.97 -9.84 -0.51
C TYR A 27 0.94 -10.82 0.67
N GLY A 28 -0.12 -11.62 0.78
CA GLY A 28 -0.25 -12.65 1.82
C GLY A 28 0.89 -13.68 1.76
N LYS A 29 1.21 -14.19 0.56
CA LYS A 29 2.33 -15.14 0.38
C LYS A 29 3.68 -14.54 0.80
N ILE A 30 3.89 -13.25 0.55
CA ILE A 30 5.11 -12.55 0.99
C ILE A 30 5.12 -12.47 2.52
N LEU A 31 4.03 -12.06 3.15
CA LEU A 31 3.96 -11.99 4.61
C LEU A 31 4.17 -13.36 5.27
N ASP A 32 3.57 -14.42 4.73
CA ASP A 32 3.74 -15.79 5.22
C ASP A 32 5.20 -16.23 5.16
N HIS A 33 5.91 -15.89 4.08
CA HIS A 33 7.34 -16.20 3.92
C HIS A 33 8.20 -15.55 5.02
N TRP A 34 7.82 -14.37 5.49
CA TRP A 34 8.52 -13.62 6.54
C TRP A 34 7.91 -13.82 7.94
N HIS A 35 6.92 -14.70 8.10
CA HIS A 35 6.19 -14.92 9.36
C HIS A 35 5.48 -13.66 9.90
N LEU A 36 4.97 -12.80 9.01
CA LEU A 36 4.27 -11.55 9.34
C LEU A 36 2.78 -11.58 9.01
N SER A 37 2.18 -12.77 8.89
CA SER A 37 0.77 -12.92 8.49
C SER A 37 -0.20 -12.19 9.42
N GLU A 38 0.15 -12.06 10.71
CA GLU A 38 -0.65 -11.33 11.71
C GLU A 38 -0.66 -9.80 11.48
N GLU A 39 0.32 -9.26 10.77
CA GLU A 39 0.40 -7.83 10.42
C GLU A 39 -0.32 -7.50 9.10
N ALA A 40 -0.97 -8.49 8.47
CA ALA A 40 -1.64 -8.30 7.20
C ALA A 40 -2.74 -7.24 7.28
N LEU A 41 -2.66 -6.24 6.39
CA LEU A 41 -3.73 -5.26 6.21
C LEU A 41 -4.66 -5.67 5.07
N PRO A 42 -5.97 -5.47 5.20
CA PRO A 42 -6.93 -5.79 4.14
C PRO A 42 -6.86 -4.81 2.96
N LYS A 43 -6.26 -3.63 3.15
CA LYS A 43 -6.15 -2.56 2.16
C LYS A 43 -5.01 -1.62 2.51
N SER A 44 -4.32 -1.12 1.49
CA SER A 44 -3.33 -0.04 1.63
C SER A 44 -3.94 1.32 1.28
N GLU A 45 -3.64 2.35 2.09
CA GLU A 45 -4.11 3.72 1.89
C GLU A 45 -2.97 4.73 2.00
N THR A 46 -2.90 5.69 1.08
CA THR A 46 -1.98 6.83 1.21
C THR A 46 -2.54 7.82 2.24
N ASN A 47 -1.80 8.06 3.31
CA ASN A 47 -2.13 9.03 4.37
C ASN A 47 -3.58 8.88 4.89
N PRO A 48 -3.94 7.72 5.48
CA PRO A 48 -5.27 7.51 6.02
C PRO A 48 -5.59 8.56 7.10
N PRO A 49 -6.86 8.97 7.23
CA PRO A 49 -7.27 9.91 8.27
C PRO A 49 -7.03 9.32 9.67
N GLY A 50 -6.68 10.16 10.64
CA GLY A 50 -6.56 9.76 12.06
C GLY A 50 -5.13 9.62 12.58
N LEU A 51 -4.09 9.89 11.78
CA LEU A 51 -2.73 10.00 12.29
C LEU A 51 -2.57 11.22 13.21
N PRO A 52 -1.83 11.12 14.33
CA PRO A 52 -1.57 12.24 15.22
C PRO A 52 -0.92 13.40 14.48
N LYS A 53 -1.41 14.63 14.74
CA LYS A 53 -0.68 15.85 14.40
C LYS A 53 0.27 16.12 15.56
N TYR A 54 1.51 15.66 15.44
CA TYR A 54 2.60 16.07 16.34
C TYR A 54 3.05 17.49 16.01
#